data_AF-A0A9X3ZMB9-F1
#
_entry.id   AF-A0A9X3ZMB9-F1
#
_cell.length_a   1.000
_cell.length_b   1.000
_cell.length_c   1.000
_cell.angle_alpha   90.00
_cell.angle_beta   90.00
_cell.angle_gamma   90.00
#
_symmetry.space_group_name_H-M   'P 1'
#
loop_
_entity.id
_entity.type
_entity.pdbx_description
1 polymer ?
#
loop_
_entity_poly.entity_id
_entity_poly.type
_entity_poly.pdbx_seq_one_letter_code
_entity_poly.pdbx_strand_id
1 'polypeptide(L)'
;MAGLQEETRWENEIYRIEENDPVHGGEDGITNKPIKQLANRTKYLKKEVEKRYIAQDASTEQKGLVQLDSSTDSNAEDKAATPKAVKAVRALVTAVRNALNNYIPNGKKSDADNSSSSDTVATSYALKKVRDIATTRATDTVAGQTILSNKINGTDKTKAATEFALGELNKELAGKGVPLGAVVTFPKGINPNGYLRAIGGTFNQETYPDLYIANGNSNVLPNLTRSDVGMTAYFATDAIPDGWIAFDSIRTTVTQQNYPELYQYLVDKYGAISNVPLAEDRFIRNAANNLSVGETQSDEIKKHVHKVRTHWVNSSDSNVFYDKTKTVIDSRLRSATITDDNLGDNGFMHPLLDSPMATGGSETRPKAIVLKLCIKVKNTFDDVQFWIKAFGVVENAGALNAGTLAQNIQELSVSVERKLQENKQLALQEIDNVKSEFNQNLQEGLSHVGVLKTVWQGNVGSGRINISEKCFGKTLILYLQSSVNHRLDDNNNIETVSFEVGAEIEDKRGGVYWLDVRRATYNIGNYTAGERFAVTVDRNGTTIQIQHLAGRFIKRIDI
;
A
#
# COMPACT_ATOMS: atom_id res chain seq x y z
N MET A 1 83.78 -116.39 -5.36
CA MET A 1 82.56 -116.59 -6.16
C MET A 1 82.24 -115.27 -6.83
N ALA A 2 82.11 -115.22 -8.16
CA ALA A 2 81.66 -114.03 -8.87
C ALA A 2 80.12 -114.01 -8.86
N GLY A 3 79.49 -112.86 -8.57
CA GLY A 3 78.03 -112.70 -8.66
C GLY A 3 77.55 -112.57 -10.11
N LEU A 4 76.26 -112.79 -10.37
CA LEU A 4 75.66 -112.55 -11.69
C LEU A 4 75.74 -111.05 -12.04
N GLN A 5 76.21 -110.71 -13.24
CA GLN A 5 76.19 -109.32 -13.71
C GLN A 5 74.78 -108.92 -14.15
N GLU A 6 74.27 -107.86 -13.54
CA GLU A 6 72.96 -107.27 -13.87
C GLU A 6 73.11 -106.16 -14.92
N GLU A 7 72.29 -106.22 -15.97
CA GLU A 7 72.16 -105.19 -17.00
C GLU A 7 70.84 -104.42 -16.84
N THR A 8 70.86 -103.12 -17.12
CA THR A 8 69.64 -102.31 -17.15
C THR A 8 68.90 -102.55 -18.47
N ARG A 9 68.23 -103.69 -18.59
CA ARG A 9 67.42 -104.04 -19.75
C ARG A 9 66.10 -104.70 -19.33
N TRP A 10 65.04 -104.36 -20.04
CA TRP A 10 63.77 -105.06 -19.89
C TRP A 10 63.80 -106.35 -20.72
N GLU A 11 63.85 -107.49 -20.05
CA GLU A 11 63.71 -108.79 -20.70
C GLU A 11 62.26 -108.96 -21.15
N ASN A 12 61.97 -109.35 -22.39
CA ASN A 12 60.57 -109.48 -22.86
C ASN A 12 59.87 -110.71 -22.25
N GLU A 13 60.64 -111.73 -21.90
CA GLU A 13 60.17 -112.96 -21.25
C GLU A 13 61.15 -113.41 -20.16
N ILE A 14 60.68 -114.25 -19.23
CA ILE A 14 61.55 -114.94 -18.27
C ILE A 14 61.56 -116.40 -18.69
N TYR A 15 62.74 -116.94 -18.95
CA TYR A 15 62.94 -118.31 -19.36
C TYR A 15 62.43 -119.26 -18.26
N ARG A 16 61.52 -120.16 -18.62
CA ARG A 16 61.12 -121.25 -17.73
C ARG A 16 62.10 -122.40 -17.93
N ILE A 17 62.66 -122.90 -16.84
CA ILE A 17 63.51 -124.11 -16.88
C ILE A 17 62.61 -125.28 -17.28
N GLU A 18 63.02 -126.00 -18.33
CA GLU A 18 62.31 -127.18 -18.83
C GLU A 18 62.87 -128.46 -18.19
N GLU A 19 62.08 -129.54 -18.14
CA GLU A 19 62.47 -130.79 -17.46
C GLU A 19 63.73 -131.44 -18.05
N ASN A 20 64.00 -131.20 -19.34
CA ASN A 20 65.13 -131.75 -20.08
C ASN A 20 66.35 -130.80 -20.11
N ASP A 21 66.29 -129.65 -19.43
CA ASP A 21 67.41 -128.71 -19.40
C ASP A 21 68.57 -129.25 -18.55
N PRO A 22 69.82 -129.19 -19.03
CA PRO A 22 70.96 -129.58 -18.23
C PRO A 22 71.13 -128.62 -17.04
N VAL A 23 71.44 -129.18 -15.86
CA VAL A 23 71.80 -128.39 -14.67
C VAL A 23 73.19 -127.80 -14.87
N HIS A 24 73.24 -126.67 -15.57
CA HIS A 24 74.46 -125.96 -15.92
C HIS A 24 74.48 -124.61 -15.20
N GLY A 25 75.41 -124.46 -14.25
CA GLY A 25 75.69 -123.20 -13.56
C GLY A 25 76.58 -122.24 -14.38
N GLY A 26 77.17 -121.24 -13.74
CA GLY A 26 77.95 -120.21 -14.43
C GLY A 26 77.08 -119.04 -14.95
N GLU A 27 77.73 -118.00 -15.48
CA GLU A 27 77.07 -116.75 -15.84
C GLU A 27 76.01 -116.91 -16.94
N ASP A 28 76.27 -117.80 -17.90
CA ASP A 28 75.39 -118.12 -19.04
C ASP A 28 74.81 -119.53 -18.96
N GLY A 29 74.87 -120.15 -17.77
CA GLY A 29 74.25 -121.44 -17.51
C GLY A 29 72.72 -121.37 -17.56
N ILE A 30 72.08 -122.37 -18.16
CA ILE A 30 70.62 -122.42 -18.35
C ILE A 30 69.87 -122.28 -17.02
N THR A 31 70.42 -122.82 -15.93
CA THR A 31 69.83 -122.73 -14.57
C THR A 31 69.79 -121.29 -14.04
N ASN A 32 70.74 -120.44 -14.41
CA ASN A 32 70.85 -119.06 -13.92
C ASN A 32 70.15 -118.03 -14.82
N LYS A 33 69.76 -118.41 -16.04
CA LYS A 33 69.10 -117.54 -17.02
C LYS A 33 67.83 -116.84 -16.48
N PRO A 34 66.83 -117.53 -15.88
CA PRO A 34 65.66 -116.86 -15.30
C PRO A 34 66.01 -115.86 -14.20
N ILE A 35 67.00 -116.19 -13.38
CA ILE A 35 67.43 -115.35 -12.25
C ILE A 35 68.11 -114.07 -12.78
N LYS A 36 69.01 -114.19 -13.77
CA LYS A 36 69.64 -113.07 -14.46
C LYS A 36 68.60 -112.18 -15.14
N GLN A 37 67.61 -112.77 -15.81
CA GLN A 37 66.54 -112.03 -16.47
C GLN A 37 65.64 -111.26 -15.48
N LEU A 38 65.29 -111.87 -14.35
CA LEU A 38 64.52 -111.21 -13.29
C LEU A 38 65.33 -110.06 -12.65
N ALA A 39 66.63 -110.27 -12.43
CA ALA A 39 67.53 -109.25 -11.89
C ALA A 39 67.65 -108.05 -12.85
N ASN A 40 67.79 -108.30 -14.16
CA ASN A 40 67.83 -107.26 -15.19
C ASN A 40 66.54 -106.43 -15.24
N ARG A 41 65.35 -107.09 -15.21
CA ARG A 41 64.05 -106.40 -15.12
C ARG A 41 63.95 -105.55 -13.86
N THR A 42 64.40 -106.09 -12.72
CA THR A 42 64.39 -105.36 -11.44
C THR A 42 65.27 -104.12 -11.50
N LYS A 43 66.48 -104.23 -12.07
CA LYS A 43 67.39 -103.10 -12.26
C LYS A 43 66.85 -102.06 -13.24
N TYR A 44 66.19 -102.48 -14.32
CA TYR A 44 65.49 -101.57 -15.25
C TYR A 44 64.35 -100.82 -14.55
N LEU A 45 63.47 -101.53 -13.83
CA LEU A 45 62.37 -100.93 -13.08
C LEU A 45 62.88 -99.96 -12.01
N LYS A 46 63.93 -100.32 -11.28
CA LYS A 46 64.57 -99.43 -10.31
C LYS A 46 65.02 -98.13 -10.99
N LYS A 47 65.71 -98.20 -12.13
CA LYS A 47 66.16 -97.02 -12.88
C LYS A 47 65.01 -96.16 -13.41
N GLU A 48 63.92 -96.77 -13.89
CA GLU A 48 62.75 -96.03 -14.35
C GLU A 48 61.94 -95.41 -13.20
N VAL A 49 61.86 -96.07 -12.04
CA VAL A 49 61.29 -95.49 -10.82
C VAL A 49 62.15 -94.34 -10.33
N GLU A 50 63.48 -94.49 -10.28
CA GLU A 50 64.41 -93.42 -9.90
C GLU A 50 64.29 -92.21 -10.85
N LYS A 51 64.20 -92.40 -12.17
CA LYS A 51 63.94 -91.30 -13.12
C LYS A 51 62.63 -90.56 -12.85
N ARG A 52 61.57 -91.27 -12.42
CA ARG A 52 60.27 -90.67 -12.09
C ARG A 52 60.26 -90.00 -10.71
N TYR A 53 61.10 -90.46 -9.78
CA TYR A 53 61.22 -89.91 -8.43
C TYR A 53 62.24 -88.76 -8.32
N ILE A 54 63.15 -88.59 -9.29
CA ILE A 54 63.99 -87.38 -9.43
C ILE A 54 63.24 -86.34 -10.27
N ALA A 55 62.06 -85.93 -9.82
CA ALA A 55 61.48 -84.69 -10.34
C ALA A 55 62.20 -83.54 -9.62
N GLN A 56 63.04 -82.81 -10.35
CA GLN A 56 63.72 -81.62 -9.82
C GLN A 56 62.69 -80.57 -9.40
N ASP A 57 63.04 -79.72 -8.43
CA ASP A 57 62.17 -78.60 -8.03
C ASP A 57 61.99 -77.63 -9.20
N ALA A 58 60.79 -77.06 -9.31
CA ALA A 58 60.49 -76.06 -10.32
C ALA A 58 61.14 -74.72 -9.97
N SER A 59 61.51 -73.96 -10.99
CA SER A 59 61.91 -72.56 -10.88
C SER A 59 61.18 -71.72 -11.93
N THR A 60 61.42 -70.41 -11.93
CA THR A 60 60.92 -69.50 -12.96
C THR A 60 61.49 -69.82 -14.36
N GLU A 61 62.58 -70.58 -14.46
CA GLU A 61 63.26 -70.94 -15.71
C GLU A 61 63.13 -72.44 -16.05
N GLN A 62 62.73 -73.29 -15.10
CA GLN A 62 62.69 -74.75 -15.27
C GLN A 62 61.40 -75.38 -14.72
N LYS A 63 60.84 -76.35 -15.47
CA LYS A 63 59.67 -77.15 -15.01
C LYS A 63 60.09 -78.20 -13.97
N GLY A 64 59.30 -78.37 -12.92
CA GLY A 64 59.59 -79.30 -11.82
C GLY A 64 58.45 -79.49 -10.82
N LEU A 65 58.74 -80.08 -9.66
CA LEU A 65 57.83 -80.13 -8.50
C LEU A 65 57.75 -78.76 -7.82
N VAL A 66 56.56 -78.31 -7.44
CA VAL A 66 56.35 -77.02 -6.78
C VAL A 66 55.78 -77.25 -5.38
N GLN A 67 56.37 -76.62 -4.36
CA GLN A 67 55.78 -76.61 -3.02
C GLN A 67 54.70 -75.51 -2.93
N LEU A 68 53.56 -75.85 -2.33
CA LEU A 68 52.45 -74.92 -2.12
C LEU A 68 52.65 -74.10 -0.84
N ASP A 69 52.53 -72.78 -0.93
CA ASP A 69 52.62 -71.84 0.19
C ASP A 69 51.32 -71.02 0.34
N SER A 70 50.87 -70.85 1.58
CA SER A 70 49.66 -70.11 1.93
C SER A 70 49.94 -68.77 2.62
N SER A 71 51.19 -68.35 2.72
CA SER A 71 51.55 -66.99 3.16
C SER A 71 51.11 -65.94 2.12
N THR A 72 50.92 -64.69 2.56
CA THR A 72 50.43 -63.58 1.70
C THR A 72 51.51 -62.53 1.41
N ASP A 73 52.71 -62.76 1.94
CA ASP A 73 53.88 -61.89 1.95
C ASP A 73 55.17 -62.65 1.62
N SER A 74 55.04 -63.86 1.04
CA SER A 74 56.19 -64.64 0.56
C SER A 74 56.90 -63.92 -0.58
N ASN A 75 58.23 -63.86 -0.50
CA ASN A 75 59.11 -63.49 -1.60
C ASN A 75 59.79 -64.72 -2.22
N ALA A 76 59.32 -65.93 -1.89
CA ALA A 76 59.90 -67.18 -2.38
C ALA A 76 59.56 -67.40 -3.87
N GLU A 77 60.57 -67.66 -4.70
CA GLU A 77 60.40 -67.89 -6.15
C GLU A 77 60.27 -69.38 -6.53
N ASP A 78 60.51 -70.28 -5.57
CA ASP A 78 60.44 -71.75 -5.69
C ASP A 78 59.09 -72.34 -5.21
N LYS A 79 58.13 -71.49 -4.83
CA LYS A 79 56.82 -71.89 -4.28
C LYS A 79 55.67 -71.28 -5.07
N ALA A 80 54.55 -72.02 -5.15
CA ALA A 80 53.31 -71.51 -5.71
C ALA A 80 52.33 -71.09 -4.61
N ALA A 81 51.70 -69.93 -4.82
CA ALA A 81 50.63 -69.45 -3.95
C ALA A 81 49.40 -70.37 -4.02
N THR A 82 48.84 -70.72 -2.87
CA THR A 82 47.58 -71.48 -2.82
C THR A 82 46.36 -70.60 -3.10
N PRO A 83 45.21 -71.18 -3.51
CA PRO A 83 43.94 -70.47 -3.56
C PRO A 83 43.55 -69.80 -2.22
N LYS A 84 44.02 -70.33 -1.09
CA LYS A 84 43.82 -69.74 0.24
C LYS A 84 44.57 -68.41 0.39
N ALA A 85 45.84 -68.35 0.00
CA ALA A 85 46.62 -67.11 -0.03
C ALA A 85 45.97 -66.06 -0.94
N VAL A 86 45.59 -66.46 -2.16
CA VAL A 86 44.93 -65.57 -3.14
C VAL A 86 43.59 -65.03 -2.60
N LYS A 87 42.79 -65.86 -1.93
CA LYS A 87 41.53 -65.44 -1.30
C LYS A 87 41.78 -64.44 -0.15
N ALA A 88 42.81 -64.65 0.66
CA ALA A 88 43.18 -63.73 1.73
C ALA A 88 43.62 -62.35 1.17
N VAL A 89 44.45 -62.34 0.12
CA VAL A 89 44.82 -61.09 -0.58
C VAL A 89 43.59 -60.41 -1.17
N ARG A 90 42.67 -61.14 -1.80
CA ARG A 90 41.41 -60.57 -2.33
C ARG A 90 40.54 -59.94 -1.23
N ALA A 91 40.47 -60.56 -0.06
CA ALA A 91 39.75 -60.00 1.08
C ALA A 91 40.37 -58.68 1.54
N LEU A 92 41.70 -58.60 1.64
CA LEU A 92 42.43 -57.37 1.96
C LEU A 92 42.19 -56.27 0.92
N VAL A 93 42.29 -56.61 -0.38
CA VAL A 93 42.00 -55.66 -1.47
C VAL A 93 40.57 -55.13 -1.40
N THR A 94 39.61 -55.99 -1.07
CA THR A 94 38.20 -55.61 -0.92
C THR A 94 38.01 -54.69 0.28
N ALA A 95 38.64 -55.00 1.41
CA ALA A 95 38.63 -54.14 2.60
C ALA A 95 39.23 -52.76 2.33
N VAL A 96 40.37 -52.70 1.62
CA VAL A 96 41.00 -51.43 1.22
C VAL A 96 40.11 -50.63 0.27
N ARG A 97 39.53 -51.27 -0.77
CA ARG A 97 38.61 -50.60 -1.69
C ARG A 97 37.40 -50.02 -0.95
N ASN A 98 36.82 -50.77 -0.02
CA ASN A 98 35.68 -50.31 0.79
C ASN A 98 36.07 -49.15 1.71
N ALA A 99 37.28 -49.19 2.30
CA ALA A 99 37.80 -48.09 3.12
C ALA A 99 38.00 -46.81 2.29
N LEU A 100 38.53 -46.93 1.07
CA LEU A 100 38.76 -45.80 0.17
C LEU A 100 37.45 -45.18 -0.35
N ASN A 101 36.42 -45.99 -0.62
CA ASN A 101 35.12 -45.47 -1.08
C ASN A 101 34.44 -44.51 -0.09
N ASN A 102 34.74 -44.64 1.20
CA ASN A 102 34.21 -43.76 2.26
C ASN A 102 35.22 -42.73 2.76
N TYR A 103 36.41 -42.67 2.16
CA TYR A 103 37.47 -41.79 2.60
C TYR A 103 37.46 -40.48 1.82
N ILE A 104 37.43 -39.36 2.56
CA ILE A 104 37.62 -38.02 2.00
C ILE A 104 39.08 -37.60 2.22
N PRO A 105 39.87 -37.36 1.15
CA PRO A 105 41.25 -36.89 1.27
C PRO A 105 41.35 -35.54 1.97
N ASN A 106 42.42 -35.32 2.74
CA ASN A 106 42.61 -34.04 3.45
C ASN A 106 42.71 -32.84 2.50
N GLY A 107 43.29 -32.98 1.31
CA GLY A 107 43.32 -31.91 0.31
C GLY A 107 41.95 -31.57 -0.31
N LYS A 108 40.92 -32.37 -0.05
CA LYS A 108 39.53 -32.14 -0.46
C LYS A 108 38.66 -31.59 0.67
N LYS A 109 39.23 -31.39 1.86
CA LYS A 109 38.57 -30.75 2.99
C LYS A 109 38.97 -29.28 3.05
N SER A 110 38.02 -28.40 3.32
CA SER A 110 38.25 -26.96 3.41
C SER A 110 37.75 -26.38 4.73
N ASP A 111 38.60 -25.56 5.34
CA ASP A 111 38.29 -24.77 6.54
C ASP A 111 37.73 -23.37 6.20
N ALA A 112 37.59 -23.05 4.92
CA ALA A 112 37.02 -21.79 4.46
C ALA A 112 35.49 -21.78 4.64
N ASP A 113 34.98 -20.69 5.20
CA ASP A 113 33.56 -20.44 5.49
C ASP A 113 32.80 -19.80 4.31
N ASN A 114 33.49 -19.51 3.21
CA ASN A 114 32.95 -18.89 2.00
C ASN A 114 33.44 -19.57 0.70
N SER A 115 33.92 -20.82 0.79
CA SER A 115 34.41 -21.54 -0.40
C SER A 115 33.29 -21.75 -1.40
N SER A 116 33.45 -21.23 -2.62
CA SER A 116 32.56 -21.49 -3.76
C SER A 116 33.01 -22.67 -4.62
N SER A 117 34.04 -23.41 -4.20
CA SER A 117 34.58 -24.54 -4.96
C SER A 117 33.65 -25.75 -4.88
N SER A 118 33.31 -26.32 -6.04
CA SER A 118 32.58 -27.60 -6.14
C SER A 118 33.43 -28.82 -5.76
N ASP A 119 34.74 -28.64 -5.63
CA ASP A 119 35.71 -29.73 -5.51
C ASP A 119 36.06 -30.09 -4.07
N THR A 120 35.63 -29.29 -3.10
CA THR A 120 35.98 -29.44 -1.69
C THR A 120 34.76 -29.54 -0.80
N VAL A 121 34.86 -30.31 0.29
CA VAL A 121 33.82 -30.38 1.33
C VAL A 121 34.22 -29.54 2.54
N ALA A 122 33.23 -28.94 3.20
CA ALA A 122 33.45 -28.19 4.42
C ALA A 122 33.86 -29.11 5.58
N THR A 123 34.85 -28.70 6.37
CA THR A 123 35.17 -29.34 7.65
C THR A 123 34.17 -28.94 8.73
N SER A 124 34.17 -29.68 9.84
CA SER A 124 33.42 -29.30 11.04
C SER A 124 33.84 -27.92 11.58
N TYR A 125 35.09 -27.51 11.37
CA TYR A 125 35.59 -26.20 11.76
C TYR A 125 35.01 -25.06 10.91
N ALA A 126 34.97 -25.21 9.58
CA ALA A 126 34.28 -24.27 8.70
C ALA A 126 32.80 -24.16 9.06
N LEU A 127 32.15 -25.31 9.28
CA LEU A 127 30.73 -25.35 9.67
C LEU A 127 30.49 -24.69 11.03
N LYS A 128 31.40 -24.87 11.99
CA LYS A 128 31.37 -24.19 13.28
C LYS A 128 31.54 -22.68 13.13
N LYS A 129 32.48 -22.20 12.32
CA LYS A 129 32.65 -20.75 12.05
C LYS A 129 31.38 -20.12 11.51
N VAL A 130 30.78 -20.71 10.48
CA VAL A 130 29.52 -20.22 9.89
C VAL A 130 28.41 -20.23 10.94
N ARG A 131 28.31 -21.31 11.73
CA ARG A 131 27.33 -21.41 12.82
C ARG A 131 27.52 -20.32 13.88
N ASP A 132 28.76 -20.11 14.33
CA ASP A 132 29.07 -19.10 15.33
C ASP A 132 28.69 -17.69 14.82
N ILE A 133 28.99 -17.36 13.57
CA ILE A 133 28.55 -16.09 12.94
C ILE A 133 27.01 -16.01 12.90
N ALA A 134 26.35 -17.11 12.53
CA ALA A 134 24.90 -17.19 12.44
C ALA A 134 24.18 -17.20 13.81
N THR A 135 24.86 -17.48 14.93
CA THR A 135 24.22 -17.52 16.26
C THR A 135 24.73 -16.46 17.22
N THR A 136 25.89 -15.86 16.97
CA THR A 136 26.45 -14.82 17.83
C THR A 136 25.70 -13.51 17.61
N ARG A 137 25.31 -12.85 18.70
CA ARG A 137 24.69 -11.52 18.63
C ARG A 137 25.77 -10.47 18.33
N ALA A 138 25.45 -9.54 17.45
CA ALA A 138 26.33 -8.40 17.18
C ALA A 138 26.52 -7.57 18.45
N THR A 139 27.74 -7.07 18.65
CA THR A 139 28.07 -6.05 19.65
C THR A 139 28.90 -4.95 18.97
N ASP A 140 29.19 -3.87 19.69
CA ASP A 140 29.99 -2.74 19.18
C ASP A 140 31.39 -3.15 18.66
N THR A 141 31.88 -4.34 19.02
CA THR A 141 33.23 -4.83 18.65
C THR A 141 33.23 -6.19 17.95
N VAL A 142 32.07 -6.84 17.82
CA VAL A 142 31.96 -8.21 17.28
C VAL A 142 30.83 -8.28 16.26
N ALA A 143 31.15 -8.70 15.04
CA ALA A 143 30.15 -8.94 13.99
C ALA A 143 29.23 -10.11 14.36
N GLY A 144 27.93 -9.98 14.09
CA GLY A 144 26.93 -10.99 14.40
C GLY A 144 25.50 -10.56 14.01
N GLN A 145 24.49 -11.21 14.58
CA GLN A 145 23.08 -10.88 14.36
C GLN A 145 22.59 -9.79 15.34
N THR A 146 21.98 -8.74 14.82
CA THR A 146 21.30 -7.72 15.66
C THR A 146 19.78 -7.86 15.58
N ILE A 147 19.07 -7.46 16.64
CA ILE A 147 17.60 -7.42 16.61
C ILE A 147 17.18 -6.02 16.15
N LEU A 148 16.32 -5.98 15.14
CA LEU A 148 15.75 -4.72 14.65
C LEU A 148 14.67 -4.21 15.60
N SER A 149 14.66 -2.91 15.89
CA SER A 149 13.68 -2.27 16.75
C SER A 149 13.08 -1.02 16.12
N ASN A 150 11.76 -0.89 16.24
CA ASN A 150 11.03 0.31 15.83
C ASN A 150 11.00 1.40 16.92
N LYS A 151 11.68 1.20 18.05
CA LYS A 151 11.75 2.21 19.12
C LYS A 151 12.67 3.36 18.72
N ILE A 152 12.19 4.58 18.88
CA ILE A 152 12.94 5.82 18.60
C ILE A 152 13.72 6.36 19.80
N ASN A 153 13.53 5.78 20.99
CA ASN A 153 14.16 6.18 22.25
C ASN A 153 14.78 4.99 23.02
N GLY A 154 15.15 3.92 22.31
CA GLY A 154 15.75 2.74 22.91
C GLY A 154 17.18 2.99 23.42
N THR A 155 17.54 2.37 24.54
CA THR A 155 18.90 2.41 25.13
C THR A 155 19.65 1.08 25.03
N ASP A 156 19.01 0.06 24.46
CA ASP A 156 19.53 -1.30 24.34
C ASP A 156 20.54 -1.39 23.18
N LYS A 157 21.83 -1.50 23.51
CA LYS A 157 22.93 -1.56 22.54
C LYS A 157 22.95 -2.86 21.71
N THR A 158 22.14 -3.85 22.07
CA THR A 158 22.06 -5.11 21.31
C THR A 158 21.05 -5.05 20.15
N LYS A 159 20.46 -3.88 19.91
CA LYS A 159 19.43 -3.65 18.91
C LYS A 159 19.80 -2.51 17.97
N ALA A 160 19.42 -2.65 16.70
CA ALA A 160 19.54 -1.58 15.71
C ALA A 160 18.18 -0.97 15.41
N ALA A 161 18.16 0.34 15.17
CA ALA A 161 16.96 1.04 14.72
C ALA A 161 16.60 0.60 13.29
N THR A 162 15.30 0.43 13.03
CA THR A 162 14.81 0.22 11.66
C THR A 162 14.75 1.53 10.88
N GLU A 163 14.69 1.43 9.55
CA GLU A 163 14.38 2.58 8.69
C GLU A 163 13.07 3.25 9.10
N PHE A 164 12.07 2.47 9.51
CA PHE A 164 10.83 2.98 10.08
C PHE A 164 11.06 3.82 11.34
N ALA A 165 11.82 3.32 12.32
CA ALA A 165 12.18 4.09 13.52
C ALA A 165 12.94 5.38 13.17
N LEU A 166 13.85 5.33 12.22
CA LEU A 166 14.58 6.51 11.74
C LEU A 166 13.64 7.51 11.08
N GLY A 167 12.65 7.04 10.31
CA GLY A 167 11.60 7.85 9.73
C GLY A 167 10.72 8.52 10.80
N GLU A 168 10.29 7.77 11.81
CA GLU A 168 9.51 8.30 12.95
C GLU A 168 10.31 9.30 13.78
N LEU A 169 11.59 9.03 14.05
CA LEU A 169 12.49 9.98 14.71
C LEU A 169 12.66 11.25 13.87
N ASN A 170 12.78 11.13 12.55
CA ASN A 170 12.84 12.28 11.65
C ASN A 170 11.54 13.09 11.65
N LYS A 171 10.37 12.45 11.80
CA LYS A 171 9.09 13.16 12.00
C LYS A 171 9.08 13.90 13.34
N GLU A 172 9.55 13.27 14.43
CA GLU A 172 9.64 13.91 15.74
C GLU A 172 10.65 15.08 15.75
N LEU A 173 11.79 14.91 15.10
CA LEU A 173 12.81 15.96 14.92
C LEU A 173 12.32 17.07 13.99
N ALA A 174 11.56 16.75 12.93
CA ALA A 174 10.86 17.76 12.13
C ALA A 174 9.78 18.48 12.96
N GLY A 175 9.17 17.80 13.92
CA GLY A 175 8.31 18.36 14.97
C GLY A 175 9.03 19.25 15.99
N LYS A 176 10.38 19.23 16.03
CA LYS A 176 11.20 20.24 16.75
C LYS A 176 11.47 21.50 15.91
N GLY A 177 10.96 21.57 14.68
CA GLY A 177 10.73 22.84 14.01
C GLY A 177 9.76 23.70 14.83
N VAL A 178 9.84 25.03 14.66
CA VAL A 178 9.00 26.05 15.31
C VAL A 178 7.60 25.50 15.67
N PRO A 179 7.23 25.44 16.97
CA PRO A 179 5.99 24.78 17.38
C PRO A 179 4.77 25.45 16.74
N LEU A 180 3.73 24.66 16.49
CA LEU A 180 2.47 25.17 15.95
C LEU A 180 1.89 26.24 16.88
N GLY A 181 1.43 27.36 16.31
CA GLY A 181 0.99 28.53 17.07
C GLY A 181 2.13 29.47 17.53
N ALA A 182 3.40 29.11 17.35
CA ALA A 182 4.49 30.01 17.69
C ALA A 182 4.57 31.18 16.70
N VAL A 183 4.85 32.37 17.25
CA VAL A 183 5.09 33.58 16.46
C VAL A 183 6.58 33.69 16.15
N VAL A 184 6.90 33.85 14.88
CA VAL A 184 8.26 34.04 14.36
C VAL A 184 8.32 35.24 13.43
N THR A 185 9.51 35.83 13.31
CA THR A 185 9.77 36.96 12.44
C THR A 185 10.45 36.51 11.15
N PHE A 186 10.04 37.11 10.03
CA PHE A 186 10.70 36.95 8.73
C PHE A 186 11.00 38.32 8.13
N PRO A 187 12.06 38.46 7.30
CA PRO A 187 12.30 39.68 6.55
C PRO A 187 11.09 40.08 5.70
N LYS A 188 10.85 41.39 5.58
CA LYS A 188 9.75 41.93 4.77
C LYS A 188 9.87 41.48 3.31
N GLY A 189 8.75 41.06 2.72
CA GLY A 189 8.69 40.56 1.34
C GLY A 189 8.77 39.04 1.20
N ILE A 190 9.01 38.31 2.28
CA ILE A 190 8.95 36.84 2.31
C ILE A 190 7.54 36.39 2.70
N ASN A 191 6.99 35.42 1.96
CA ASN A 191 5.77 34.71 2.33
C ASN A 191 6.12 33.25 2.68
N PRO A 192 6.35 32.94 3.96
CA PRO A 192 6.81 31.63 4.39
C PRO A 192 5.68 30.58 4.34
N ASN A 193 5.93 29.47 3.66
CA ASN A 193 4.97 28.36 3.59
C ASN A 193 4.67 27.77 4.97
N GLY A 194 3.40 27.51 5.26
CA GLY A 194 2.99 26.93 6.54
C GLY A 194 2.80 27.94 7.68
N TYR A 195 2.68 29.23 7.36
CA TYR A 195 2.47 30.31 8.31
C TYR A 195 1.34 31.23 7.87
N LEU A 196 0.70 31.89 8.83
CA LEU A 196 -0.28 32.95 8.60
C LEU A 196 0.25 34.28 9.15
N ARG A 197 -0.08 35.38 8.49
CA ARG A 197 0.42 36.71 8.89
C ARG A 197 -0.30 37.18 10.15
N ALA A 198 0.46 37.57 11.18
CA ALA A 198 -0.09 37.98 12.48
C ALA A 198 -0.59 39.43 12.45
N ILE A 199 -1.67 39.67 11.69
CA ILE A 199 -2.25 41.01 11.46
C ILE A 199 -3.62 41.22 12.11
N GLY A 200 -4.04 40.33 13.02
CA GLY A 200 -5.36 40.44 13.65
C GLY A 200 -6.54 39.89 12.84
N GLY A 201 -6.29 39.28 11.68
CA GLY A 201 -7.34 38.66 10.87
C GLY A 201 -7.86 37.34 11.47
N THR A 202 -8.91 36.79 10.87
CA THR A 202 -9.43 35.46 11.21
C THR A 202 -8.93 34.38 10.26
N PHE A 203 -8.92 33.13 10.72
CA PHE A 203 -8.66 31.95 9.88
C PHE A 203 -9.79 30.93 9.98
N ASN A 204 -9.91 30.06 8.96
CA ASN A 204 -10.90 28.99 8.96
C ASN A 204 -10.44 27.87 9.92
N GLN A 205 -11.25 27.59 10.94
CA GLN A 205 -10.99 26.55 11.94
C GLN A 205 -10.97 25.14 11.35
N GLU A 206 -11.79 24.84 10.34
CA GLU A 206 -11.78 23.53 9.67
C GLU A 206 -10.48 23.30 8.91
N THR A 207 -9.90 24.37 8.37
CA THR A 207 -8.62 24.32 7.65
C THR A 207 -7.42 24.26 8.60
N TYR A 208 -7.51 24.89 9.78
CA TYR A 208 -6.41 24.94 10.76
C TYR A 208 -6.90 24.61 12.19
N PRO A 209 -7.39 23.38 12.44
CA PRO A 209 -7.95 22.99 13.75
C PRO A 209 -6.91 23.01 14.87
N ASP A 210 -5.68 22.56 14.58
CA ASP A 210 -4.58 22.57 15.55
C ASP A 210 -4.15 23.99 15.92
N LEU A 211 -4.23 24.92 14.96
CA LEU A 211 -3.91 26.33 15.21
C LEU A 211 -4.95 26.97 16.12
N TYR A 212 -6.23 26.62 15.96
CA TYR A 212 -7.28 27.12 16.84
C TYR A 212 -7.00 26.77 18.31
N ILE A 213 -6.62 25.52 18.57
CA ILE A 213 -6.26 25.06 19.92
C ILE A 213 -5.00 25.77 20.41
N ALA A 214 -3.93 25.80 19.60
CA ALA A 214 -2.66 26.43 19.97
C ALA A 214 -2.78 27.95 20.17
N ASN A 215 -3.72 28.60 19.48
CA ASN A 215 -4.04 30.03 19.59
C ASN A 215 -5.06 30.32 20.72
N GLY A 216 -5.24 29.38 21.67
CA GLY A 216 -6.06 29.58 22.86
C GLY A 216 -7.57 29.48 22.60
N ASN A 217 -7.98 28.55 21.72
CA ASN A 217 -9.38 28.39 21.29
C ASN A 217 -9.94 29.65 20.62
N SER A 218 -9.11 30.33 19.84
CA SER A 218 -9.47 31.54 19.10
C SER A 218 -9.13 31.40 17.62
N ASN A 219 -10.08 31.77 16.77
CA ASN A 219 -9.88 31.89 15.32
C ASN A 219 -9.35 33.27 14.91
N VAL A 220 -9.04 34.15 15.87
CA VAL A 220 -8.49 35.48 15.64
C VAL A 220 -6.98 35.45 15.86
N LEU A 221 -6.22 35.77 14.82
CA LEU A 221 -4.77 35.85 14.88
C LEU A 221 -4.32 37.01 15.79
N PRO A 222 -3.13 36.92 16.42
CA PRO A 222 -2.52 38.07 17.07
C PRO A 222 -2.40 39.26 16.11
N ASN A 223 -2.68 40.47 16.57
CA ASN A 223 -2.43 41.69 15.82
C ASN A 223 -1.09 42.30 16.24
N LEU A 224 -0.07 42.09 15.42
CA LEU A 224 1.30 42.56 15.66
C LEU A 224 1.71 43.67 14.68
N THR A 225 0.76 44.36 14.04
CA THR A 225 1.03 45.50 13.13
C THR A 225 1.22 46.83 13.87
N ARG A 226 1.81 46.81 15.07
CA ARG A 226 2.00 48.03 15.85
C ARG A 226 3.10 48.88 15.21
N SER A 227 2.82 50.17 15.05
CA SER A 227 3.79 51.19 14.68
C SER A 227 4.00 52.15 15.83
N ASP A 228 5.25 52.53 16.04
CA ASP A 228 5.66 53.56 17.01
C ASP A 228 6.07 54.87 16.32
N VAL A 229 5.83 54.97 15.01
CA VAL A 229 6.02 56.19 14.22
C VAL A 229 5.09 57.29 14.74
N GLY A 230 5.63 58.50 14.89
CA GLY A 230 4.92 59.67 15.41
C GLY A 230 5.05 59.88 16.93
N MET A 231 5.64 58.94 17.67
CA MET A 231 5.98 59.16 19.08
C MET A 231 6.99 60.28 19.24
N THR A 232 6.83 61.12 20.27
CA THR A 232 7.77 62.19 20.60
C THR A 232 8.50 61.90 21.90
N ALA A 233 9.77 62.27 21.96
CA ALA A 233 10.61 62.11 23.15
C ALA A 233 11.68 63.20 23.22
N TYR A 234 12.15 63.49 24.43
CA TYR A 234 13.24 64.43 24.67
C TYR A 234 14.58 63.70 24.75
N PHE A 235 15.57 64.24 24.04
CA PHE A 235 16.94 63.74 24.02
C PHE A 235 17.87 64.74 24.70
N ALA A 236 18.80 64.23 25.52
CA ALA A 236 19.78 65.04 26.25
C ALA A 236 21.04 65.39 25.43
N THR A 237 21.14 64.88 24.20
CA THR A 237 22.30 65.04 23.32
C THR A 237 21.86 65.49 21.93
N ASP A 238 22.76 66.17 21.21
CA ASP A 238 22.53 66.58 19.81
C ASP A 238 22.66 65.42 18.81
N ALA A 239 23.29 64.31 19.20
CA ALA A 239 23.37 63.10 18.39
C ALA A 239 22.02 62.35 18.44
N ILE A 240 21.20 62.53 17.40
CA ILE A 240 19.87 61.91 17.29
C ILE A 240 20.03 60.49 16.75
N PRO A 241 19.52 59.44 17.44
CA PRO A 241 19.62 58.07 16.97
C PRO A 241 18.87 57.79 15.67
N ASP A 242 19.31 56.77 14.95
CA ASP A 242 18.62 56.30 13.75
C ASP A 242 17.14 55.96 14.04
N GLY A 243 16.27 56.35 13.10
CA GLY A 243 14.82 56.22 13.24
C GLY A 243 14.14 57.39 13.96
N TRP A 244 14.90 58.40 14.39
CA TRP A 244 14.39 59.66 14.94
C TRP A 244 14.89 60.86 14.15
N ILE A 245 14.12 61.95 14.18
CA ILE A 245 14.56 63.26 13.70
C ILE A 245 14.20 64.34 14.72
N ALA A 246 14.87 65.49 14.65
CA ALA A 246 14.48 66.67 15.42
C ALA A 246 13.07 67.10 15.02
N PHE A 247 12.20 67.40 15.99
CA PHE A 247 10.82 67.76 15.72
C PHE A 247 10.71 68.99 14.80
N ASP A 248 11.56 70.00 15.02
CA ASP A 248 11.56 71.22 14.20
C ASP A 248 12.08 71.02 12.76
N SER A 249 12.63 69.85 12.44
CA SER A 249 13.06 69.47 11.08
C SER A 249 11.98 68.76 10.26
N ILE A 250 10.80 68.51 10.84
CA ILE A 250 9.71 67.77 10.17
C ILE A 250 9.37 68.38 8.81
N ARG A 251 9.21 69.71 8.74
CA ARG A 251 8.79 70.42 7.52
C ARG A 251 9.76 70.27 6.35
N THR A 252 11.04 69.96 6.62
CA THR A 252 12.09 69.83 5.60
C THR A 252 12.47 68.38 5.33
N THR A 253 12.36 67.52 6.34
CA THR A 253 12.93 66.16 6.31
C THR A 253 11.87 65.09 6.03
N VAL A 254 10.62 65.31 6.45
CA VAL A 254 9.53 64.35 6.27
C VAL A 254 8.87 64.55 4.91
N THR A 255 9.04 63.55 4.04
CA THR A 255 8.43 63.50 2.71
C THR A 255 7.75 62.15 2.49
N GLN A 256 6.81 62.09 1.54
CA GLN A 256 6.16 60.84 1.14
C GLN A 256 7.18 59.74 0.75
N GLN A 257 8.35 60.12 0.23
CA GLN A 257 9.38 59.18 -0.18
C GLN A 257 10.25 58.69 0.99
N ASN A 258 10.68 59.61 1.85
CA ASN A 258 11.65 59.27 2.90
C ASN A 258 11.00 58.64 4.14
N TYR A 259 9.81 59.11 4.51
CA TYR A 259 9.08 58.68 5.71
C TYR A 259 7.57 58.64 5.43
N PRO A 260 7.10 57.71 4.56
CA PRO A 260 5.72 57.69 4.05
C PRO A 260 4.66 57.61 5.15
N GLU A 261 4.90 56.79 6.18
CA GLU A 261 3.93 56.58 7.27
C GLU A 261 3.72 57.85 8.11
N LEU A 262 4.81 58.46 8.59
CA LEU A 262 4.70 59.70 9.36
C LEU A 262 4.14 60.84 8.50
N TYR A 263 4.57 60.93 7.23
CA TYR A 263 4.07 61.93 6.30
C TYR A 263 2.55 61.85 6.19
N GLN A 264 2.00 60.64 6.01
CA GLN A 264 0.57 60.42 5.94
C GLN A 264 -0.15 60.86 7.23
N TYR A 265 0.34 60.45 8.40
CA TYR A 265 -0.28 60.84 9.68
C TYR A 265 -0.35 62.35 9.89
N LEU A 266 0.72 63.06 9.53
CA LEU A 266 0.79 64.51 9.67
C LEU A 266 -0.06 65.23 8.62
N VAL A 267 -0.05 64.77 7.37
CA VAL A 267 -0.90 65.35 6.31
C VAL A 267 -2.37 65.10 6.58
N ASP A 268 -2.76 63.93 7.07
CA ASP A 268 -4.16 63.64 7.44
C ASP A 268 -4.65 64.58 8.54
N LYS A 269 -3.78 64.93 9.49
CA LYS A 269 -4.14 65.82 10.61
C LYS A 269 -4.10 67.30 10.23
N TYR A 270 -3.09 67.75 9.47
CA TYR A 270 -2.79 69.17 9.24
C TYR A 270 -3.03 69.62 7.78
N GLY A 271 -3.46 68.72 6.90
CA GLY A 271 -3.71 68.95 5.48
C GLY A 271 -2.45 69.03 4.61
N ALA A 272 -1.33 69.51 5.16
CA ALA A 272 -0.04 69.58 4.49
C ALA A 272 1.10 69.56 5.52
N ILE A 273 2.27 69.05 5.13
CA ILE A 273 3.47 69.04 5.99
C ILE A 273 3.90 70.46 6.40
N SER A 274 3.74 71.44 5.53
CA SER A 274 4.04 72.85 5.84
C SER A 274 3.20 73.41 6.99
N ASN A 275 2.02 72.83 7.25
CA ASN A 275 1.09 73.29 8.28
C ASN A 275 1.36 72.65 9.64
N VAL A 276 2.27 71.67 9.73
CA VAL A 276 2.60 71.01 11.00
C VAL A 276 3.19 72.05 11.95
N PRO A 277 2.61 72.27 13.14
CA PRO A 277 3.15 73.20 14.13
C PRO A 277 4.52 72.72 14.59
N LEU A 278 5.48 73.63 14.72
CA LEU A 278 6.81 73.34 15.23
C LEU A 278 6.86 73.57 16.75
N ALA A 279 7.87 73.01 17.40
CA ALA A 279 8.08 73.24 18.82
C ALA A 279 8.59 74.65 19.07
N GLU A 280 9.52 75.20 18.25
CA GLU A 280 9.90 76.63 18.25
C GLU A 280 10.14 77.23 19.67
N ASP A 281 10.84 76.50 20.54
CA ASP A 281 11.10 76.90 21.95
C ASP A 281 9.83 77.02 22.85
N ARG A 282 8.73 76.34 22.48
CA ARG A 282 7.48 76.29 23.26
C ARG A 282 7.51 75.19 24.31
N PHE A 283 6.82 75.42 25.42
CA PHE A 283 6.50 74.34 26.37
C PHE A 283 5.42 73.40 25.82
N ILE A 284 5.60 72.10 26.07
CA ILE A 284 4.63 71.07 25.72
C ILE A 284 3.65 70.87 26.89
N ARG A 285 2.36 70.80 26.58
CA ARG A 285 1.28 70.51 27.52
C ARG A 285 0.29 69.50 26.92
N ASN A 286 -0.51 68.88 27.78
CA ASN A 286 -1.51 67.90 27.34
C ASN A 286 -2.66 68.56 26.56
N ALA A 287 -3.17 67.85 25.56
CA ALA A 287 -4.40 68.21 24.84
C ALA A 287 -5.61 67.88 25.74
N ALA A 288 -6.07 68.90 26.46
CA ALA A 288 -7.19 68.81 27.39
C ALA A 288 -7.83 70.20 27.53
N ASN A 289 -9.04 70.26 28.09
CA ASN A 289 -9.79 71.51 28.31
C ASN A 289 -9.97 72.33 27.01
N ASN A 290 -10.51 71.69 25.97
CA ASN A 290 -10.75 72.23 24.63
C ASN A 290 -9.50 72.52 23.78
N LEU A 291 -8.29 72.26 24.28
CA LEU A 291 -7.08 72.32 23.48
C LEU A 291 -6.90 71.04 22.67
N SER A 292 -6.63 71.20 21.37
CA SER A 292 -6.39 70.08 20.45
C SER A 292 -4.90 69.77 20.27
N VAL A 293 -4.59 68.53 19.89
CA VAL A 293 -3.20 68.14 19.53
C VAL A 293 -2.72 68.99 18.35
N GLY A 294 -1.61 69.71 18.56
CA GLY A 294 -1.02 70.64 17.59
C GLY A 294 -1.48 72.09 17.71
N GLU A 295 -2.33 72.43 18.68
CA GLU A 295 -2.69 73.82 18.93
C GLU A 295 -1.54 74.58 19.61
N THR A 296 -1.20 75.76 19.09
CA THR A 296 -0.13 76.62 19.63
C THR A 296 -0.72 77.73 20.48
N GLN A 297 -0.14 77.99 21.65
CA GLN A 297 -0.52 79.11 22.52
C GLN A 297 0.63 80.12 22.63
N SER A 298 0.30 81.41 22.75
CA SER A 298 1.27 82.44 23.14
C SER A 298 1.55 82.37 24.65
N ASP A 299 2.59 83.07 25.09
CA ASP A 299 2.81 83.29 26.52
C ASP A 299 1.66 84.09 27.12
N GLU A 300 1.17 83.64 28.27
CA GLU A 300 0.08 84.29 28.98
C GLU A 300 0.41 84.35 30.47
N ILE A 301 0.33 85.55 31.04
CA ILE A 301 0.21 85.73 32.48
C ILE A 301 -1.26 85.94 32.82
N LYS A 302 -1.76 85.21 33.82
CA LYS A 302 -3.14 85.42 34.27
C LYS A 302 -3.33 86.87 34.70
N LYS A 303 -4.54 87.39 34.43
CA LYS A 303 -4.97 88.70 34.93
C LYS A 303 -4.68 88.78 36.43
N HIS A 304 -4.01 89.85 36.81
CA HIS A 304 -3.69 90.16 38.19
C HIS A 304 -3.82 91.67 38.39
N VAL A 305 -3.98 92.07 39.65
CA VAL A 305 -4.09 93.48 40.02
C VAL A 305 -2.91 93.85 40.90
N HIS A 306 -2.33 95.01 40.63
CA HIS A 306 -1.37 95.64 41.51
C HIS A 306 -2.08 96.77 42.24
N LYS A 307 -1.98 96.79 43.57
CA LYS A 307 -2.48 97.91 44.36
C LYS A 307 -1.48 99.05 44.26
N VAL A 308 -1.86 100.08 43.50
CA VAL A 308 -1.11 101.30 43.38
C VAL A 308 -1.53 102.24 44.51
N ARG A 309 -0.58 102.74 45.32
CA ARG A 309 -0.88 103.64 46.44
C ARG A 309 -1.27 105.02 45.90
N THR A 310 -2.38 105.56 46.40
CA THR A 310 -2.85 106.91 46.05
C THR A 310 -2.04 107.97 46.80
N HIS A 311 -1.91 109.18 46.24
CA HIS A 311 -1.22 110.31 46.88
C HIS A 311 -2.07 111.02 47.95
N TRP A 312 -3.27 110.52 48.26
CA TRP A 312 -4.21 111.19 49.17
C TRP A 312 -3.92 110.82 50.63
N VAL A 313 -3.60 111.85 51.42
CA VAL A 313 -3.23 111.79 52.86
C VAL A 313 -4.28 111.15 53.78
N ASN A 314 -5.51 110.93 53.31
CA ASN A 314 -6.61 110.34 54.08
C ASN A 314 -7.01 108.93 53.59
N SER A 315 -6.22 108.31 52.71
CA SER A 315 -6.42 106.91 52.33
C SER A 315 -5.87 105.99 53.42
N SER A 316 -6.68 105.02 53.88
CA SER A 316 -6.29 103.99 54.86
C SER A 316 -5.11 103.10 54.40
N ASP A 317 -4.63 103.25 53.17
CA ASP A 317 -3.56 102.46 52.55
C ASP A 317 -2.23 103.21 52.34
N SER A 318 -2.10 104.45 52.84
CA SER A 318 -1.05 105.39 52.41
C SER A 318 0.27 105.39 53.21
N ASN A 319 0.42 104.62 54.29
CA ASN A 319 1.44 104.92 55.31
C ASN A 319 2.78 104.16 55.28
N VAL A 320 3.37 103.84 54.12
CA VAL A 320 4.72 103.19 54.14
C VAL A 320 5.79 103.89 53.29
N PHE A 321 5.48 104.85 52.40
CA PHE A 321 6.53 105.49 51.57
C PHE A 321 6.38 106.99 51.31
N TYR A 322 5.44 107.70 51.94
CA TYR A 322 5.23 109.12 51.68
C TYR A 322 6.10 110.00 52.60
N ASP A 323 7.40 110.11 52.31
CA ASP A 323 8.23 111.20 52.80
C ASP A 323 8.03 112.43 51.89
N LYS A 324 7.29 113.44 52.37
CA LYS A 324 7.02 114.69 51.63
C LYS A 324 8.28 115.46 51.20
N THR A 325 9.46 115.11 51.72
CA THR A 325 10.74 115.78 51.40
C THR A 325 11.55 115.07 50.31
N LYS A 326 11.19 113.83 49.94
CA LYS A 326 11.81 113.08 48.84
C LYS A 326 10.86 112.98 47.66
N THR A 327 10.71 114.08 46.94
CA THR A 327 10.07 114.12 45.61
C THR A 327 10.94 113.38 44.60
N VAL A 328 10.87 112.06 44.53
CA VAL A 328 11.31 111.35 43.33
C VAL A 328 10.35 110.19 43.09
N ILE A 329 9.15 110.52 42.59
CA ILE A 329 8.53 109.59 41.64
C ILE A 329 9.52 109.57 40.47
N ASP A 330 10.11 108.41 40.17
CA ASP A 330 11.04 108.28 39.04
C ASP A 330 10.35 108.90 37.81
N SER A 331 11.01 109.89 37.17
CA SER A 331 10.45 110.65 36.03
C SER A 331 10.08 109.77 34.84
N ARG A 332 10.47 108.50 34.89
CA ARG A 332 10.19 107.44 33.94
C ARG A 332 9.01 106.56 34.33
N LEU A 333 8.18 106.96 35.27
CA LEU A 333 6.81 106.44 35.44
C LEU A 333 5.83 107.35 34.70
N ARG A 334 4.90 106.75 33.94
CA ARG A 334 3.83 107.48 33.24
C ARG A 334 2.50 107.13 33.88
N SER A 335 1.69 108.13 34.17
CA SER A 335 0.28 107.96 34.51
C SER A 335 -0.57 108.19 33.27
N ALA A 336 -1.41 107.23 32.91
CA ALA A 336 -2.44 107.43 31.90
C ALA A 336 -3.78 107.66 32.60
N THR A 337 -4.22 108.92 32.64
CA THR A 337 -5.64 109.26 32.84
C THR A 337 -6.30 109.22 31.47
N ILE A 338 -7.22 108.29 31.26
CA ILE A 338 -8.01 108.27 30.04
C ILE A 338 -9.20 109.18 30.30
N THR A 339 -9.10 110.41 29.80
CA THR A 339 -10.19 111.39 29.63
C THR A 339 -10.95 111.83 30.87
N ASP A 340 -10.31 112.59 31.75
CA ASP A 340 -10.54 114.02 31.95
C ASP A 340 -9.34 114.55 32.77
N ASP A 341 -9.11 115.86 32.83
CA ASP A 341 -7.99 116.44 33.58
C ASP A 341 -8.16 116.34 35.12
N ASN A 342 -8.96 115.38 35.61
CA ASN A 342 -9.21 115.13 37.01
C ASN A 342 -8.40 113.90 37.47
N LEU A 343 -7.34 114.10 38.25
CA LEU A 343 -6.52 113.01 38.84
C LEU A 343 -7.26 112.22 39.94
N GLY A 344 -8.60 112.33 40.02
CA GLY A 344 -9.45 111.82 41.09
C GLY A 344 -9.95 110.39 40.89
N ASP A 345 -9.91 109.85 39.68
CA ASP A 345 -10.46 108.53 39.34
C ASP A 345 -9.46 107.63 38.62
N ASN A 346 -8.95 106.64 39.36
CA ASN A 346 -8.32 105.42 38.86
C ASN A 346 -7.31 105.60 37.71
N GLY A 347 -6.29 106.44 37.91
CA GLY A 347 -5.15 106.52 37.00
C GLY A 347 -4.33 105.22 37.02
N PHE A 348 -4.04 104.66 35.84
CA PHE A 348 -3.10 103.56 35.70
C PHE A 348 -1.67 104.13 35.67
N MET A 349 -0.79 103.64 36.54
CA MET A 349 0.64 103.94 36.47
C MET A 349 1.38 102.77 35.82
N HIS A 350 2.15 103.06 34.77
CA HIS A 350 3.04 102.09 34.16
C HIS A 350 4.47 102.64 34.10
N PRO A 351 5.50 101.83 34.39
CA PRO A 351 6.88 102.25 34.19
C PRO A 351 7.19 102.36 32.69
N LEU A 352 8.07 103.28 32.30
CA LEU A 352 8.79 103.22 31.02
C LEU A 352 9.75 102.03 31.05
N LEU A 353 10.08 101.50 29.88
CA LEU A 353 10.92 100.30 29.71
C LEU A 353 12.30 100.42 30.38
N ASP A 354 12.83 101.64 30.55
CA ASP A 354 14.13 101.89 31.17
C ASP A 354 14.02 102.17 32.69
N SER A 355 12.81 102.21 33.26
CA SER A 355 12.58 102.42 34.69
C SER A 355 13.14 101.27 35.53
N PRO A 356 13.66 101.51 36.75
CA PRO A 356 14.12 100.44 37.65
C PRO A 356 12.94 99.61 38.17
N MET A 357 11.71 100.12 38.01
CA MET A 357 10.45 99.47 38.36
C MET A 357 9.90 98.60 37.22
N ALA A 358 10.45 98.71 36.00
CA ALA A 358 10.20 97.76 34.91
C ALA A 358 11.06 96.51 35.14
N THR A 359 10.71 95.72 36.15
CA THR A 359 11.44 94.49 36.48
C THR A 359 10.92 93.33 35.65
N GLY A 360 11.82 92.60 34.98
CA GLY A 360 11.48 91.46 34.13
C GLY A 360 12.50 91.24 33.02
N GLY A 361 12.39 90.12 32.31
CA GLY A 361 13.15 89.86 31.08
C GLY A 361 12.26 89.97 29.84
N SER A 362 12.81 89.67 28.67
CA SER A 362 12.08 89.67 27.39
C SER A 362 11.01 88.59 27.26
N GLU A 363 10.95 87.62 28.18
CA GLU A 363 10.05 86.47 28.12
C GLU A 363 9.56 86.06 29.52
N THR A 364 8.27 85.72 29.62
CA THR A 364 7.69 85.17 30.85
C THR A 364 7.74 83.64 30.83
N ARG A 365 8.63 83.03 31.61
CA ARG A 365 8.74 81.57 31.74
C ARG A 365 9.15 81.12 33.15
N PRO A 366 8.72 79.92 33.60
CA PRO A 366 9.29 79.27 34.79
C PRO A 366 10.73 78.78 34.51
N LYS A 367 11.40 78.25 35.54
CA LYS A 367 12.70 77.56 35.36
C LYS A 367 12.53 76.36 34.44
N ALA A 368 13.39 76.23 33.44
CA ALA A 368 13.37 75.15 32.45
C ALA A 368 14.79 74.63 32.17
N ILE A 369 14.87 73.40 31.68
CA ILE A 369 16.07 72.80 31.09
C ILE A 369 15.79 72.51 29.61
N VAL A 370 16.74 72.80 28.74
CA VAL A 370 16.59 72.62 27.30
C VAL A 370 17.01 71.21 26.92
N LEU A 371 16.11 70.48 26.26
CA LEU A 371 16.35 69.15 25.68
C LEU A 371 15.87 69.17 24.23
N LYS A 372 16.42 68.28 23.39
CA LYS A 372 16.02 68.18 21.99
C LYS A 372 14.73 67.37 21.87
N LEU A 373 13.63 67.98 21.47
CA LEU A 373 12.41 67.24 21.12
C LEU A 373 12.62 66.55 19.77
N CYS A 374 12.43 65.24 19.75
CA CYS A 374 12.52 64.42 18.55
C CYS A 374 11.22 63.67 18.31
N ILE A 375 10.96 63.33 17.06
CA ILE A 375 9.84 62.46 16.63
C ILE A 375 10.37 61.20 15.98
N LYS A 376 9.71 60.07 16.26
CA LYS A 376 10.06 58.79 15.66
C LYS A 376 9.52 58.73 14.23
N VAL A 377 10.40 58.43 13.27
CA VAL A 377 10.11 58.46 11.83
C VAL A 377 10.16 57.09 11.17
N LYS A 378 10.80 56.11 11.79
CA LYS A 378 10.86 54.72 11.33
C LYS A 378 10.35 53.79 12.41
N ASN A 379 9.59 52.78 12.00
CA ASN A 379 9.09 51.78 12.93
C ASN A 379 10.25 50.87 13.35
N THR A 380 10.30 50.49 14.62
CA THR A 380 11.28 49.52 15.14
C THR A 380 11.28 48.19 14.37
N PHE A 381 10.16 47.82 13.73
CA PHE A 381 10.00 46.57 13.00
C PHE A 381 9.89 46.72 11.48
N ASP A 382 10.35 47.83 10.90
CA ASP A 382 10.17 48.10 9.45
C ASP A 382 10.73 47.02 8.53
N ASP A 383 11.79 46.31 8.95
CA ASP A 383 12.48 45.29 8.15
C ASP A 383 11.91 43.87 8.32
N VAL A 384 10.99 43.67 9.27
CA VAL A 384 10.46 42.33 9.62
C VAL A 384 8.94 42.29 9.61
N GLN A 385 8.40 41.10 9.39
CA GLN A 385 6.98 40.80 9.53
C GLN A 385 6.80 39.62 10.47
N PHE A 386 5.73 39.67 11.26
CA PHE A 386 5.40 38.62 12.23
C PHE A 386 4.42 37.63 11.61
N TRP A 387 4.73 36.35 11.81
CA TRP A 387 4.00 35.23 11.25
C TRP A 387 3.76 34.19 12.35
N ILE A 388 2.59 33.56 12.35
CA ILE A 388 2.26 32.46 13.24
C ILE A 388 2.37 31.13 12.49
N LYS A 389 2.96 30.11 13.12
CA LYS A 389 3.04 28.77 12.53
C LYS A 389 1.65 28.15 12.45
N ALA A 390 1.15 27.90 11.24
CA ALA A 390 -0.22 27.43 11.02
C ALA A 390 -0.33 25.93 10.80
N PHE A 391 0.68 25.27 10.22
CA PHE A 391 0.72 23.81 10.04
C PHE A 391 2.14 23.30 9.83
N GLY A 392 2.52 22.19 10.47
CA GLY A 392 3.85 21.58 10.39
C GLY A 392 3.97 20.64 9.18
N VAL A 393 4.73 21.06 8.17
CA VAL A 393 4.98 20.31 6.91
C VAL A 393 3.70 20.01 6.13
N VAL A 394 3.80 19.99 4.80
CA VAL A 394 2.70 19.56 3.93
C VAL A 394 2.48 18.07 4.15
N GLU A 395 1.67 17.71 5.15
CA GLU A 395 0.76 16.60 4.91
C GLU A 395 -0.27 17.16 3.95
N ASN A 396 -0.12 16.75 2.69
CA ASN A 396 -1.10 16.93 1.65
C ASN A 396 -2.50 16.82 2.28
N ALA A 397 -3.38 17.79 2.05
CA ALA A 397 -4.81 17.64 2.35
C ALA A 397 -5.47 16.50 1.53
N GLY A 398 -4.67 15.69 0.82
CA GLY A 398 -5.02 14.40 0.21
C GLY A 398 -4.26 13.19 0.77
N ALA A 399 -3.54 13.32 1.90
CA ALA A 399 -3.00 12.17 2.63
C ALA A 399 -4.17 11.47 3.33
N LEU A 400 -4.74 10.53 2.59
CA LEU A 400 -5.75 9.57 3.02
C LEU A 400 -5.34 8.99 4.38
N ASN A 401 -6.02 9.39 5.47
CA ASN A 401 -5.80 8.81 6.79
C ASN A 401 -6.07 7.30 6.67
N ALA A 402 -5.01 6.48 6.65
CA ALA A 402 -5.12 5.05 6.43
C ALA A 402 -6.00 4.36 7.48
N GLY A 403 -6.07 4.92 8.70
CA GLY A 403 -6.98 4.46 9.75
C GLY A 403 -8.45 4.75 9.40
N THR A 404 -8.77 5.99 9.00
CA THR A 404 -10.12 6.38 8.58
C THR A 404 -10.54 5.68 7.29
N LEU A 405 -9.63 5.50 6.33
CA LEU A 405 -9.90 4.71 5.12
C LEU A 405 -10.15 3.24 5.46
N ALA A 406 -9.33 2.64 6.32
CA ALA A 406 -9.52 1.25 6.74
C ALA A 406 -10.88 1.07 7.44
N GLN A 407 -11.27 2.01 8.31
CA GLN A 407 -12.61 2.02 8.92
C GLN A 407 -13.71 2.18 7.88
N ASN A 408 -13.61 3.14 6.97
CA ASN A 408 -14.62 3.36 5.93
C ASN A 408 -14.71 2.16 4.97
N ILE A 409 -13.59 1.50 4.65
CA ILE A 409 -13.56 0.27 3.85
C ILE A 409 -14.20 -0.89 4.62
N GLN A 410 -13.95 -1.01 5.92
CA GLN A 410 -14.60 -2.03 6.76
C GLN A 410 -16.11 -1.79 6.85
N GLU A 411 -16.55 -0.56 7.12
CA GLU A 411 -17.97 -0.19 7.16
C GLU A 411 -18.65 -0.41 5.81
N LEU A 412 -17.99 -0.05 4.71
CA LEU A 412 -18.48 -0.31 3.36
C LEU A 412 -18.55 -1.80 3.07
N SER A 413 -17.55 -2.59 3.46
CA SER A 413 -17.53 -4.05 3.31
C SER A 413 -18.73 -4.68 4.04
N VAL A 414 -18.97 -4.28 5.29
CA VAL A 414 -20.13 -4.74 6.08
C VAL A 414 -21.44 -4.33 5.42
N SER A 415 -21.55 -3.10 4.92
CA SER A 415 -22.75 -2.61 4.24
C SER A 415 -23.02 -3.35 2.91
N VAL A 416 -21.97 -3.66 2.15
CA VAL A 416 -22.05 -4.44 0.90
C VAL A 416 -22.45 -5.87 1.19
N GLU A 417 -21.84 -6.52 2.19
CA GLU A 417 -22.22 -7.88 2.61
C GLU A 417 -23.69 -7.94 3.04
N ARG A 418 -24.14 -6.97 3.83
CA ARG A 418 -25.55 -6.88 4.25
C ARG A 418 -26.49 -6.73 3.05
N LYS A 419 -26.20 -5.83 2.11
CA LYS A 419 -27.00 -5.66 0.88
C LYS A 419 -26.99 -6.90 0.00
N LEU A 420 -25.87 -7.62 -0.08
CA LEU A 420 -25.79 -8.87 -0.82
C LEU A 420 -26.70 -9.94 -0.20
N GLN A 421 -26.73 -10.05 1.13
CA GLN A 421 -27.64 -10.96 1.83
C GLN A 421 -29.11 -10.56 1.65
N GLU A 422 -29.43 -9.27 1.77
CA GLU A 422 -30.78 -8.74 1.51
C GLU A 422 -31.24 -9.07 0.08
N ASN A 423 -30.41 -8.80 -0.93
CA ASN A 423 -30.72 -9.11 -2.33
C ASN A 423 -30.86 -10.61 -2.58
N LYS A 424 -30.01 -11.44 -1.96
CA LYS A 424 -30.12 -12.90 -2.05
C LYS A 424 -31.44 -13.39 -1.47
N GLN A 425 -31.86 -12.83 -0.34
CA GLN A 425 -33.12 -13.19 0.31
C GLN A 425 -34.33 -12.78 -0.54
N LEU A 426 -34.30 -11.57 -1.12
CA LEU A 426 -35.34 -11.09 -2.02
C LEU A 426 -35.44 -11.96 -3.28
N ALA A 427 -34.31 -12.29 -3.91
CA ALA A 427 -34.27 -13.15 -5.09
C ALA A 427 -34.80 -14.57 -4.79
N LEU A 428 -34.49 -15.13 -3.62
CA LEU A 428 -35.02 -16.42 -3.19
C LEU A 428 -36.54 -16.37 -2.99
N GLN A 429 -37.05 -15.31 -2.35
CA GLN A 429 -38.49 -15.12 -2.19
C GLN A 429 -39.21 -14.98 -3.54
N GLU A 430 -38.61 -14.27 -4.49
CA GLU A 430 -39.18 -14.10 -5.83
C GLU A 430 -39.20 -15.42 -6.61
N ILE A 431 -38.12 -16.22 -6.54
CA ILE A 431 -38.08 -17.58 -7.13
C ILE A 431 -39.16 -18.47 -6.52
N ASP A 432 -39.34 -18.45 -5.20
CA ASP A 432 -40.36 -19.28 -4.53
C ASP A 432 -41.78 -18.86 -4.92
N ASN A 433 -42.04 -17.56 -5.05
CA ASN A 433 -43.32 -17.03 -5.54
C ASN A 433 -43.59 -17.49 -6.98
N VAL A 434 -42.64 -17.31 -7.90
CA VAL A 434 -42.76 -17.74 -9.30
C VAL A 434 -42.97 -19.25 -9.39
N LYS A 435 -42.26 -20.04 -8.57
CA LYS A 435 -42.43 -21.49 -8.52
C LYS A 435 -43.84 -21.89 -8.07
N SER A 436 -44.39 -21.19 -7.08
CA SER A 436 -45.76 -21.43 -6.61
C SER A 436 -46.77 -21.13 -7.71
N GLU A 437 -46.63 -19.98 -8.38
CA GLU A 437 -47.52 -19.56 -9.46
C GLU A 437 -47.44 -20.50 -10.68
N PHE A 438 -46.23 -20.92 -11.07
CA PHE A 438 -46.04 -21.90 -12.13
C PHE A 438 -46.73 -23.23 -11.82
N ASN A 439 -46.59 -23.74 -10.60
CA ASN A 439 -47.23 -25.00 -10.21
C ASN A 439 -48.75 -24.90 -10.23
N GLN A 440 -49.31 -23.75 -9.84
CA GLN A 440 -50.75 -23.50 -9.91
C GLN A 440 -51.24 -23.48 -11.36
N ASN A 441 -50.54 -22.76 -12.24
CA ASN A 441 -50.86 -22.69 -13.67
C ASN A 441 -50.73 -24.05 -14.38
N LEU A 442 -49.75 -24.87 -13.99
CA LEU A 442 -49.58 -26.22 -14.52
C LEU A 442 -50.75 -27.14 -14.13
N GLN A 443 -51.22 -27.04 -12.88
CA GLN A 443 -52.39 -27.79 -12.41
C GLN A 443 -53.66 -27.37 -13.16
N GLU A 444 -53.86 -26.06 -13.37
CA GLU A 444 -54.97 -25.56 -14.20
C GLU A 444 -54.85 -26.05 -15.66
N GLY A 445 -53.68 -25.97 -16.28
CA GLY A 445 -53.46 -26.43 -17.65
C GLY A 445 -53.70 -27.93 -17.85
N LEU A 446 -53.28 -28.77 -16.89
CA LEU A 446 -53.53 -30.21 -16.94
C LEU A 446 -55.01 -30.57 -16.79
N SER A 447 -55.80 -29.71 -16.11
CA SER A 447 -57.24 -29.91 -15.99
C SER A 447 -58.00 -29.68 -17.31
N HIS A 448 -57.35 -29.10 -18.34
CA HIS A 448 -57.92 -28.79 -19.65
C HIS A 448 -57.56 -29.77 -20.77
N VAL A 449 -56.77 -30.81 -20.50
CA VAL A 449 -56.54 -31.90 -21.48
C VAL A 449 -57.74 -32.85 -21.46
N GLY A 450 -58.70 -32.60 -22.35
CA GLY A 450 -59.96 -33.36 -22.44
C GLY A 450 -59.79 -34.82 -22.86
N VAL A 451 -60.59 -35.71 -22.27
CA VAL A 451 -60.72 -37.12 -22.65
C VAL A 451 -61.54 -37.22 -23.95
N LEU A 452 -61.08 -38.01 -24.93
CA LEU A 452 -61.78 -38.28 -26.20
C LEU A 452 -63.25 -38.65 -25.96
N LYS A 453 -64.16 -37.91 -26.59
CA LYS A 453 -65.60 -38.10 -26.42
C LYS A 453 -66.23 -38.63 -27.71
N THR A 454 -66.86 -39.79 -27.64
CA THR A 454 -67.64 -40.33 -28.77
C THR A 454 -68.86 -39.44 -29.03
N VAL A 455 -68.91 -38.80 -30.19
CA VAL A 455 -70.02 -37.92 -30.59
C VAL A 455 -71.00 -38.61 -31.54
N TRP A 456 -70.58 -39.72 -32.15
CA TRP A 456 -71.48 -40.54 -32.96
C TRP A 456 -70.96 -41.97 -33.13
N GLN A 457 -71.89 -42.93 -33.25
CA GLN A 457 -71.59 -44.31 -33.60
C GLN A 457 -72.72 -44.86 -34.49
N GLY A 458 -72.37 -45.66 -35.50
CA GLY A 458 -73.33 -46.18 -36.47
C GLY A 458 -72.66 -46.90 -37.63
N ASN A 459 -73.24 -46.80 -38.83
CA ASN A 459 -72.69 -47.46 -40.01
C ASN A 459 -73.13 -46.73 -41.27
N VAL A 460 -72.26 -45.89 -41.84
CA VAL A 460 -72.60 -45.04 -42.99
C VAL A 460 -71.49 -45.08 -44.03
N GLY A 461 -71.82 -45.50 -45.26
CA GLY A 461 -70.89 -45.54 -46.39
C GLY A 461 -70.92 -44.30 -47.30
N SER A 462 -72.03 -43.57 -47.32
CA SER A 462 -72.12 -42.18 -47.82
C SER A 462 -73.48 -41.63 -47.40
N GLY A 463 -73.55 -40.34 -47.08
CA GLY A 463 -74.80 -39.71 -46.65
C GLY A 463 -74.66 -38.80 -45.43
N ARG A 464 -75.79 -38.56 -44.78
CA ARG A 464 -75.95 -37.64 -43.64
C ARG A 464 -75.70 -38.33 -42.31
N ILE A 465 -74.86 -37.73 -41.48
CA ILE A 465 -74.60 -38.13 -40.09
C ILE A 465 -74.90 -36.94 -39.18
N ASN A 466 -75.78 -37.10 -38.20
CA ASN A 466 -75.97 -36.09 -37.16
C ASN A 466 -75.15 -36.51 -35.93
N ILE A 467 -74.23 -35.67 -35.49
CA ILE A 467 -73.38 -35.90 -34.32
C ILE A 467 -73.99 -35.22 -33.09
N SER A 468 -73.73 -35.77 -31.90
CA SER A 468 -74.34 -35.31 -30.64
C SER A 468 -73.77 -34.00 -30.11
N GLU A 469 -72.64 -33.54 -30.66
CA GLU A 469 -71.95 -32.34 -30.21
C GLU A 469 -71.45 -31.51 -31.39
N LYS A 470 -71.46 -30.19 -31.23
CA LYS A 470 -70.95 -29.25 -32.23
C LYS A 470 -69.45 -29.47 -32.44
N CYS A 471 -69.03 -29.68 -33.69
CA CYS A 471 -67.65 -30.05 -34.03
C CYS A 471 -66.72 -28.89 -34.39
N PHE A 472 -67.22 -27.67 -34.63
CA PHE A 472 -66.36 -26.53 -34.95
C PHE A 472 -65.30 -26.26 -33.87
N GLY A 473 -64.08 -25.97 -34.31
CA GLY A 473 -62.89 -25.77 -33.47
C GLY A 473 -62.33 -27.04 -32.83
N LYS A 474 -62.76 -28.23 -33.27
CA LYS A 474 -62.37 -29.51 -32.67
C LYS A 474 -61.88 -30.50 -33.72
N THR A 475 -61.10 -31.50 -33.30
CA THR A 475 -60.63 -32.58 -34.18
C THR A 475 -61.64 -33.70 -34.20
N LEU A 476 -62.22 -33.98 -35.37
CA LEU A 476 -63.02 -35.18 -35.56
C LEU A 476 -62.11 -36.35 -35.90
N ILE A 477 -62.25 -37.47 -35.19
CA ILE A 477 -61.58 -38.73 -35.49
C ILE A 477 -62.63 -39.73 -35.96
N LEU A 478 -62.58 -40.08 -37.23
CA LEU A 478 -63.49 -41.03 -37.87
C LEU A 478 -62.83 -42.40 -37.93
N TYR A 479 -63.58 -43.42 -37.52
CA TYR A 479 -63.15 -44.81 -37.58
C TYR A 479 -63.92 -45.51 -38.70
N LEU A 480 -63.20 -45.96 -39.73
CA LEU A 480 -63.72 -46.51 -40.98
C LEU A 480 -63.37 -47.99 -41.12
N GLN A 481 -64.24 -48.74 -41.80
CA GLN A 481 -64.01 -50.14 -42.14
C GLN A 481 -64.45 -50.46 -43.57
N SER A 482 -63.85 -51.51 -44.17
CA SER A 482 -64.02 -51.89 -45.58
C SER A 482 -65.35 -52.56 -45.96
N SER A 483 -66.26 -52.78 -45.00
CA SER A 483 -67.54 -53.46 -45.26
C SER A 483 -68.66 -52.96 -44.35
N VAL A 484 -69.88 -53.01 -44.88
CA VAL A 484 -71.11 -52.72 -44.12
C VAL A 484 -71.28 -53.72 -42.98
N ASN A 485 -70.85 -54.97 -43.13
CA ASN A 485 -71.06 -55.99 -42.11
C ASN A 485 -70.02 -55.99 -40.99
N HIS A 486 -68.92 -55.24 -41.14
CA HIS A 486 -67.90 -55.14 -40.08
C HIS A 486 -68.36 -54.22 -38.95
N ARG A 487 -67.98 -54.57 -37.73
CA ARG A 487 -68.15 -53.76 -36.52
C ARG A 487 -66.78 -53.33 -35.98
N LEU A 488 -66.74 -52.25 -35.19
CA LEU A 488 -65.50 -51.71 -34.63
C LEU A 488 -64.76 -52.68 -33.71
N ASP A 489 -65.50 -53.60 -33.09
CA ASP A 489 -65.01 -54.64 -32.19
C ASP A 489 -64.66 -55.93 -32.92
N ASP A 490 -64.96 -56.06 -34.21
CA ASP A 490 -64.52 -57.21 -35.01
C ASP A 490 -63.01 -57.12 -35.29
N ASN A 491 -62.35 -58.26 -35.47
CA ASN A 491 -60.90 -58.36 -35.67
C ASN A 491 -60.41 -57.90 -37.07
N ASN A 492 -61.10 -56.91 -37.66
CA ASN A 492 -60.82 -56.31 -38.96
C ASN A 492 -60.03 -55.00 -38.79
N ASN A 493 -59.17 -54.67 -39.75
CA ASN A 493 -58.44 -53.41 -39.74
C ASN A 493 -59.39 -52.20 -39.71
N ILE A 494 -59.25 -51.36 -38.68
CA ILE A 494 -59.94 -50.08 -38.57
C ILE A 494 -59.02 -49.00 -39.12
N GLU A 495 -59.50 -48.28 -40.13
CA GLU A 495 -58.80 -47.12 -40.65
C GLU A 495 -59.26 -45.88 -39.89
N THR A 496 -58.34 -45.08 -39.36
CA THR A 496 -58.66 -43.82 -38.70
C THR A 496 -58.32 -42.65 -39.60
N VAL A 497 -59.25 -41.70 -39.68
CA VAL A 497 -58.99 -40.40 -40.29
C VAL A 497 -59.35 -39.33 -39.28
N SER A 498 -58.37 -38.53 -38.90
CA SER A 498 -58.58 -37.35 -38.10
C SER A 498 -58.44 -36.09 -38.95
N PHE A 499 -59.35 -35.13 -38.78
CA PHE A 499 -59.18 -33.78 -39.30
C PHE A 499 -59.77 -32.77 -38.35
N GLU A 500 -59.16 -31.58 -38.31
CA GLU A 500 -59.64 -30.46 -37.52
C GLU A 500 -60.77 -29.77 -38.26
N VAL A 501 -61.96 -29.72 -37.65
CA VAL A 501 -63.02 -28.83 -38.11
C VAL A 501 -62.66 -27.46 -37.59
N GLY A 502 -62.18 -26.59 -38.47
CA GLY A 502 -61.83 -25.21 -38.16
C GLY A 502 -62.92 -24.46 -37.38
N ALA A 503 -62.53 -23.35 -36.77
CA ALA A 503 -63.41 -22.56 -35.92
C ALA A 503 -64.71 -22.14 -36.62
N GLU A 504 -65.80 -22.03 -35.85
CA GLU A 504 -67.07 -21.50 -36.35
C GLU A 504 -66.86 -20.05 -36.79
N ILE A 505 -67.18 -19.76 -38.04
CA ILE A 505 -67.12 -18.39 -38.57
C ILE A 505 -68.51 -17.79 -38.42
N GLU A 506 -68.68 -16.92 -37.42
CA GLU A 506 -69.93 -16.20 -37.18
C GLU A 506 -70.40 -15.47 -38.47
N ASP A 507 -71.71 -15.41 -38.67
CA ASP A 507 -72.41 -14.79 -39.82
C ASP A 507 -72.19 -15.40 -41.23
N LYS A 508 -71.44 -16.50 -41.37
CA LYS A 508 -71.35 -17.23 -42.65
C LYS A 508 -72.53 -18.19 -42.83
N ARG A 509 -73.20 -18.12 -44.00
CA ARG A 509 -74.42 -18.92 -44.30
C ARG A 509 -74.17 -20.27 -44.99
N GLY A 510 -72.91 -20.63 -45.27
CA GLY A 510 -72.53 -21.88 -45.95
C GLY A 510 -71.60 -22.75 -45.10
N GLY A 511 -71.79 -24.07 -45.16
CA GLY A 511 -71.04 -25.07 -44.37
C GLY A 511 -69.55 -25.19 -44.75
N VAL A 512 -68.78 -25.88 -43.91
CA VAL A 512 -67.35 -26.13 -44.15
C VAL A 512 -67.19 -27.36 -45.03
N TYR A 513 -66.49 -27.20 -46.16
CA TYR A 513 -66.34 -28.23 -47.17
C TYR A 513 -64.87 -28.65 -47.30
N TRP A 514 -64.56 -29.88 -46.91
CA TRP A 514 -63.28 -30.50 -47.20
C TRP A 514 -63.38 -31.35 -48.46
N LEU A 515 -62.80 -30.83 -49.53
CA LEU A 515 -62.48 -31.57 -50.74
C LEU A 515 -61.08 -32.15 -50.58
N ASP A 516 -60.94 -33.46 -50.69
CA ASP A 516 -59.64 -34.16 -50.86
C ASP A 516 -58.93 -34.55 -49.54
N VAL A 517 -59.55 -35.39 -48.70
CA VAL A 517 -58.78 -36.17 -47.72
C VAL A 517 -58.13 -37.35 -48.45
N ARG A 518 -56.82 -37.24 -48.70
CA ARG A 518 -56.07 -38.25 -49.47
C ARG A 518 -55.59 -39.40 -48.61
N ARG A 519 -55.81 -40.62 -49.09
CA ARG A 519 -55.11 -41.82 -48.64
C ARG A 519 -53.72 -41.87 -49.27
N ALA A 520 -52.66 -41.78 -48.46
CA ALA A 520 -51.31 -42.15 -48.90
C ALA A 520 -51.13 -43.66 -48.67
N THR A 521 -51.30 -44.47 -49.72
CA THR A 521 -50.89 -45.89 -49.64
C THR A 521 -49.55 -46.05 -50.31
N TYR A 522 -48.57 -46.45 -49.51
CA TYR A 522 -47.21 -46.73 -49.93
C TYR A 522 -47.14 -48.13 -50.56
N ASN A 523 -46.82 -48.20 -51.86
CA ASN A 523 -46.39 -49.44 -52.50
C ASN A 523 -45.35 -49.13 -53.58
N ILE A 524 -44.26 -49.89 -53.55
CA ILE A 524 -43.04 -49.68 -54.33
C ILE A 524 -43.30 -50.09 -55.79
N GLY A 525 -43.31 -49.11 -56.69
CA GLY A 525 -43.37 -49.32 -58.15
C GLY A 525 -44.77 -49.18 -58.76
N ASN A 526 -45.00 -48.04 -59.43
CA ASN A 526 -46.13 -47.65 -60.29
C ASN A 526 -47.42 -47.12 -59.61
N TYR A 527 -47.68 -45.82 -59.89
CA TYR A 527 -48.90 -45.02 -59.75
C TYR A 527 -49.82 -45.20 -58.52
N THR A 528 -49.77 -44.23 -57.60
CA THR A 528 -50.78 -44.03 -56.55
C THR A 528 -51.98 -43.26 -57.12
N ALA A 529 -53.09 -43.95 -57.39
CA ALA A 529 -54.38 -43.29 -57.58
C ALA A 529 -54.95 -42.93 -56.20
N GLY A 530 -54.92 -41.66 -55.82
CA GLY A 530 -55.50 -41.18 -54.57
C GLY A 530 -57.03 -41.24 -54.62
N GLU A 531 -57.62 -42.13 -53.82
CA GLU A 531 -59.07 -42.12 -53.57
C GLU A 531 -59.41 -40.89 -52.70
N ARG A 532 -60.41 -40.13 -53.14
CA ARG A 532 -60.85 -38.90 -52.47
C ARG A 532 -62.23 -39.12 -51.84
N PHE A 533 -62.39 -38.78 -50.57
CA PHE A 533 -63.70 -38.59 -49.98
C PHE A 533 -63.86 -37.13 -49.53
N ALA A 534 -65.09 -36.65 -49.61
CA ALA A 534 -65.45 -35.28 -49.26
C ALA A 534 -66.30 -35.29 -47.99
N VAL A 535 -65.96 -34.39 -47.07
CA VAL A 535 -66.72 -34.20 -45.82
C VAL A 535 -67.19 -32.76 -45.76
N THR A 536 -68.50 -32.58 -45.59
CA THR A 536 -69.14 -31.28 -45.41
C THR A 536 -69.74 -31.21 -44.03
N VAL A 537 -69.47 -30.15 -43.27
CA VAL A 537 -70.16 -29.89 -42.00
C VAL A 537 -71.23 -28.83 -42.25
N ASP A 538 -72.44 -29.05 -41.73
CA ASP A 538 -73.53 -28.08 -41.83
C ASP A 538 -73.27 -26.81 -41.03
N ARG A 539 -74.13 -25.80 -41.22
CA ARG A 539 -74.02 -24.50 -40.54
C ARG A 539 -74.03 -24.62 -39.01
N ASN A 540 -74.73 -25.60 -38.47
CA ASN A 540 -74.88 -25.76 -37.02
C ASN A 540 -73.71 -26.53 -36.40
N GLY A 541 -72.84 -27.12 -37.22
CA GLY A 541 -71.68 -27.89 -36.75
C GLY A 541 -72.06 -29.26 -36.19
N THR A 542 -73.30 -29.70 -36.36
CA THR A 542 -73.86 -30.93 -35.76
C THR A 542 -74.28 -31.95 -36.81
N THR A 543 -74.25 -31.60 -38.10
CA THR A 543 -74.47 -32.55 -39.19
C THR A 543 -73.22 -32.63 -40.04
N ILE A 544 -72.77 -33.84 -40.34
CA ILE A 544 -71.69 -34.15 -41.27
C ILE A 544 -72.26 -34.89 -42.47
N GLN A 545 -71.94 -34.39 -43.66
CA GLN A 545 -72.27 -34.98 -44.94
C GLN A 545 -71.03 -35.58 -45.58
N ILE A 546 -71.11 -36.87 -45.92
CA ILE A 546 -69.94 -37.61 -46.37
C ILE A 546 -70.23 -38.22 -47.74
N GLN A 547 -69.33 -37.96 -48.68
CA GLN A 547 -69.47 -38.40 -50.07
C GLN A 547 -68.19 -39.13 -50.51
N HIS A 548 -68.37 -40.18 -51.32
CA HIS A 548 -67.29 -40.94 -51.98
C HIS A 548 -66.29 -41.66 -51.05
N LEU A 549 -66.76 -42.42 -50.04
CA LEU A 549 -65.89 -43.21 -49.13
C LEU A 549 -65.23 -44.46 -49.75
N ALA A 550 -65.19 -44.59 -51.08
CA ALA A 550 -64.51 -45.68 -51.81
C ALA A 550 -64.76 -47.09 -51.22
N GLY A 551 -66.03 -47.41 -50.92
CA GLY A 551 -66.45 -48.71 -50.36
C GLY A 551 -66.29 -48.88 -48.85
N ARG A 552 -65.82 -47.85 -48.13
CA ARG A 552 -65.69 -47.86 -46.66
C ARG A 552 -66.94 -47.34 -45.97
N PHE A 553 -67.10 -47.72 -44.71
CA PHE A 553 -68.20 -47.36 -43.84
C PHE A 553 -67.66 -46.78 -42.54
N ILE A 554 -68.10 -45.58 -42.17
CA ILE A 554 -67.77 -44.96 -40.89
C ILE A 554 -68.61 -45.62 -39.81
N LYS A 555 -67.93 -46.02 -38.74
CA LYS A 555 -68.54 -46.73 -37.63
C LYS A 555 -68.61 -45.90 -36.34
N ARG A 556 -67.66 -45.00 -36.13
CA ARG A 556 -67.62 -44.09 -34.97
C ARG A 556 -66.94 -42.78 -35.34
N ILE A 557 -67.37 -41.72 -34.66
CA ILE A 557 -66.77 -40.41 -34.72
C ILE A 557 -66.54 -39.94 -33.28
N ASP A 558 -65.29 -39.62 -32.96
CA ASP A 558 -64.87 -39.06 -31.68
C ASP A 558 -64.42 -37.61 -31.87
N ILE A 559 -64.55 -36.81 -30.81
CA ILE A 559 -64.06 -35.43 -30.72
C ILE A 559 -63.19 -35.25 -29.49
#